data_AF-A0A930Y164-F1
#
_entry.id   AF-A0A930Y164-F1
#
_cell.length_a   1.000
_cell.length_b   1.000
_cell.length_c   1.000
_cell.angle_alpha   90.00
_cell.angle_beta   90.00
_cell.angle_gamma   90.00
#
_symmetry.space_group_name_H-M   'P 1'
#
loop_
_entity.id
_entity.type
_entity.pdbx_description
1 polymer ?
#
loop_
_entity_poly.entity_id
_entity_poly.type
_entity_poly.pdbx_seq_one_letter_code
_entity_poly.pdbx_strand_id
1 'polypeptide(L)' 'MLRYALRRLASTIPVLWIAITACFFILRLAPGGPFDGERPLPPTIKENLEAHYHLDKPLVEQYLIYLSKV' A
#
# COMPACT_ATOMS: atom_id res chain seq x y z
N MET A 1 28.72 13.99 -16.51
CA MET A 1 28.35 12.78 -15.74
C MET A 1 27.25 13.04 -14.70
N LEU A 2 27.38 14.01 -13.78
CA LEU A 2 26.37 14.27 -12.73
C LEU A 2 24.96 14.57 -13.25
N ARG A 3 24.82 15.40 -14.30
CA ARG A 3 23.54 15.71 -14.95
C ARG A 3 22.86 14.47 -15.56
N TYR A 4 23.65 13.52 -16.07
CA TYR A 4 23.14 12.25 -16.60
C TYR A 4 22.69 11.32 -15.46
N ALA A 5 23.46 11.24 -14.37
CA ALA A 5 23.07 10.48 -13.18
C ALA A 5 21.76 11.00 -12.56
N LEU A 6 21.62 12.33 -12.43
CA LEU A 6 20.39 12.96 -11.95
C LEU A 6 19.19 12.70 -12.87
N ARG A 7 19.37 12.79 -14.19
CA ARG A 7 18.31 12.48 -15.16
C ARG A 7 17.89 11.00 -15.10
N ARG A 8 18.85 10.10 -14.88
CA ARG A 8 18.59 8.66 -14.72
C ARG A 8 17.83 8.38 -13.42
N LEU A 9 18.25 8.96 -12.29
CA LEU A 9 17.52 8.87 -11.02
C LEU A 9 16.09 9.45 -11.12
N ALA A 10 15.95 10.61 -11.74
CA ALA A 10 14.64 11.24 -11.97
C ALA A 10 13.73 10.36 -12.85
N SER A 11 14.29 9.60 -13.79
CA SER A 11 13.51 8.64 -14.60
C SER A 11 13.12 7.37 -13.85
N THR A 12 13.79 7.02 -12.75
CA THR A 12 13.45 5.86 -11.92
C THR A 12 12.28 6.15 -10.98
N ILE A 13 12.16 7.39 -10.50
CA ILE A 13 11.06 7.84 -9.63
C ILE A 13 9.67 7.49 -10.21
N PRO A 14 9.31 7.86 -11.46
CA PRO A 14 7.98 7.54 -12.00
C PRO A 14 7.78 6.04 -12.18
N VAL A 15 8.83 5.27 -12.51
CA VAL A 15 8.74 3.81 -12.63
C VAL A 15 8.41 3.16 -11.29
N LEU A 16 9.13 3.54 -10.23
CA LEU A 16 8.85 3.06 -8.88
C LEU A 16 7.47 3.50 -8.41
N TRP A 17 7.09 4.75 -8.67
CA TRP A 17 5.76 5.26 -8.32
C TRP A 17 4.64 4.47 -8.98
N ILE A 18 4.75 4.18 -10.28
CA ILE A 18 3.79 3.35 -11.01
C ILE A 18 3.77 1.93 -10.44
N ALA A 19 4.93 1.33 -10.16
CA ALA A 19 5.03 -0.01 -9.61
C ALA A 19 4.37 -0.12 -8.22
N ILE A 20 4.63 0.83 -7.32
CA ILE A 20 4.02 0.92 -5.98
C ILE A 20 2.50 1.06 -6.11
N THR A 21 2.04 1.93 -7.01
CA THR A 21 0.62 2.17 -7.26
C THR A 21 -0.05 0.91 -7.81
N ALA A 22 0.55 0.26 -8.80
CA ALA A 22 0.06 -0.99 -9.35
C ALA A 22 -0.01 -2.09 -8.29
N CYS A 23 1.04 -2.25 -7.47
CA CYS A 23 1.08 -3.22 -6.39
C CYS A 23 -0.04 -2.98 -5.36
N PHE A 24 -0.25 -1.71 -4.97
CA PHE A 24 -1.33 -1.32 -4.06
C PHE A 24 -2.71 -1.71 -4.61
N PHE A 25 -2.99 -1.43 -5.88
CA PHE A 25 -4.26 -1.80 -6.51
C PHE A 25 -4.42 -3.32 -6.66
N ILE A 26 -3.35 -4.05 -7.00
CA ILE A 26 -3.39 -5.53 -7.10
C ILE A 26 -3.76 -6.15 -5.76
N LEU A 27 -3.12 -5.71 -4.67
CA LEU A 27 -3.41 -6.19 -3.32
C LEU A 27 -4.85 -5.86 -2.89
N ARG A 28 -5.41 -4.74 -3.33
CA ARG A 28 -6.79 -4.33 -3.01
C ARG A 28 -7.84 -5.04 -3.87
N LEU A 29 -7.51 -5.38 -5.11
CA LEU A 29 -8.38 -6.11 -6.03
C LEU A 29 -8.40 -7.62 -5.76
N ALA A 30 -7.40 -8.12 -5.04
CA ALA A 30 -7.38 -9.51 -4.60
C ALA A 30 -8.67 -9.82 -3.81
N PRO A 31 -9.38 -10.90 -4.16
CA PRO A 31 -10.58 -11.29 -3.44
C PRO A 31 -10.22 -11.77 -2.03
N GLY A 32 -10.55 -10.96 -1.01
CA GLY A 32 -10.30 -11.24 0.41
C GLY A 32 -9.50 -10.14 1.09
N GLY A 33 -9.84 -9.83 2.35
CA GLY A 33 -9.06 -8.92 3.19
C GLY A 33 -7.85 -9.61 3.83
N PRO A 34 -6.82 -8.85 4.27
CA PRO A 34 -5.63 -9.41 4.95
C PRO A 34 -5.94 -10.18 6.25
N PHE A 35 -7.18 -10.08 6.74
CA PHE A 35 -7.68 -10.78 7.94
C PHE A 35 -8.84 -11.73 7.65
N ASP A 36 -9.23 -11.90 6.39
CA ASP A 36 -10.27 -12.85 5.98
C ASP A 36 -9.63 -14.23 5.76
N GLY A 37 -9.15 -14.83 6.86
CA GLY A 37 -8.55 -16.16 6.88
C GLY A 37 -9.55 -17.28 7.22
N GLU A 38 -9.06 -18.51 7.26
CA GLU A 38 -9.86 -19.72 7.60
C GLU A 38 -10.46 -19.70 9.02
N ARG A 39 -9.93 -18.85 9.93
CA ARG A 39 -10.51 -18.62 11.25
C ARG A 39 -11.16 -17.24 11.31
N PRO A 40 -12.50 -17.16 11.44
CA PRO A 40 -13.16 -15.88 11.65
C PRO A 40 -12.66 -15.28 12.97
N LEU A 41 -12.03 -14.11 12.87
CA LEU A 41 -11.66 -13.33 14.04
C LEU A 41 -12.93 -12.78 14.69
N PRO A 42 -13.00 -12.73 16.04
CA PRO A 42 -14.05 -11.98 16.72
C PRO A 42 -14.11 -10.56 16.15
N PRO A 43 -15.32 -9.99 15.93
CA PRO A 43 -15.49 -8.71 15.24
C PRO A 43 -14.71 -7.58 15.93
N THR A 44 -14.65 -7.60 17.27
CA THR A 44 -13.86 -6.65 18.07
C THR A 44 -12.36 -6.72 17.82
N ILE A 45 -11.81 -7.91 17.55
CA ILE A 45 -10.39 -8.07 17.24
C ILE A 45 -10.11 -7.63 15.81
N LYS A 46 -11.03 -7.93 14.88
CA LYS A 46 -10.93 -7.50 13.48
C LYS A 46 -10.93 -5.97 13.37
N GLU A 47 -11.86 -5.28 14.04
CA GLU A 47 -11.91 -3.81 14.06
C GLU A 47 -10.64 -3.17 14.63
N ASN A 48 -10.12 -3.70 15.74
CA ASN A 48 -8.88 -3.21 16.35
C ASN A 48 -7.66 -3.43 15.43
N LEU A 49 -7.62 -4.56 14.72
CA LEU A 49 -6.56 -4.83 13.75
C LEU A 49 -6.68 -3.93 12.52
N GLU A 50 -7.89 -3.73 11.99
CA GLU A 50 -8.14 -2.81 10.89
C GLU A 50 -7.70 -1.39 11.25
N ALA A 51 -8.04 -0.91 12.44
CA ALA A 51 -7.60 0.38 12.96
C ALA A 51 -6.07 0.46 13.14
N HIS A 52 -5.45 -0.59 13.70
CA HIS A 52 -4.00 -0.64 13.90
C HIS A 52 -3.23 -0.61 12.57
N TYR A 53 -3.73 -1.33 11.56
CA TYR A 53 -3.14 -1.38 10.22
C TYR A 53 -3.67 -0.29 9.28
N HIS A 54 -4.49 0.64 9.78
CA HIS A 54 -5.02 1.78 9.02
C HIS A 54 -5.92 1.35 7.83
N LEU A 55 -6.47 0.13 7.90
CA LEU A 55 -7.34 -0.44 6.87
C LEU A 55 -8.78 0.09 6.96
N ASP A 56 -9.11 0.75 8.07
CA ASP A 56 -10.36 1.49 8.32
C ASP A 56 -10.41 2.85 7.60
N LYS A 57 -9.25 3.39 7.19
CA LYS A 57 -9.11 4.72 6.59
C LYS A 57 -9.50 4.76 5.10
N PRO A 58 -9.85 5.94 4.55
CA PRO A 58 -10.11 6.08 3.12
C PRO A 58 -8.90 5.68 2.27
N LEU A 59 -9.16 5.20 1.05
CA LEU A 59 -8.14 4.67 0.12
C LEU A 59 -6.96 5.62 -0.11
N VAL A 60 -7.22 6.93 -0.17
CA VAL A 60 -6.18 7.95 -0.36
C VAL A 60 -5.23 7.99 0.84
N GLU A 61 -5.76 7.90 2.06
CA GLU A 61 -4.93 7.82 3.26
C GLU A 61 -4.13 6.51 3.31
N GLN A 62 -4.74 5.37 2.97
CA GLN A 62 -4.02 4.09 2.90
C GLN A 62 -2.86 4.13 1.91
N TYR A 63 -3.09 4.75 0.74
CA TYR A 63 -2.07 4.92 -0.28
C TYR A 63 -0.92 5.84 0.17
N LEU A 64 -1.23 6.97 0.81
CA LEU A 64 -0.21 7.89 1.34
C LEU A 64 0.60 7.24 2.47
N ILE A 65 -0.06 6.51 3.38
CA ILE A 65 0.61 5.75 4.44
C ILE A 65 1.54 4.70 3.83
N TYR A 66 1.06 3.95 2.82
CA TYR A 66 1.88 2.96 2.10
C TYR A 66 3.10 3.62 1.43
N LEU A 67 2.91 4.75 0.75
CA LEU A 67 3.98 5.48 0.08
C LEU A 67 4.98 6.12 1.06
N SER A 68 4.56 6.45 2.29
CA SER A 68 5.44 6.96 3.35
C SER A 68 6.27 5.89 4.05
N LYS A 69 5.81 4.63 4.01
CA LYS A 69 6.47 3.48 4.65
C LYS A 69 7.42 2.74 3.71
N VAL A 70 7.41 3.08 2.41
CA VAL A 70 8.39 2.66 1.39
C VAL A 70 9.57 3.62 1.40
#